data_AF-A0A9P7BL74-F1
#
_entry.id   AF-A0A9P7BL74-F1
#
_cell.length_a   1.000
_cell.length_b   1.000
_cell.length_c   1.000
_cell.angle_alpha   90.00
_cell.angle_beta   90.00
_cell.angle_gamma   90.00
#
_symmetry.space_group_name_H-M   'P 1'
#
loop_
_entity.id
_entity.type
_entity.pdbx_description
1 polymer ?
#
loop_
_entity_poly.entity_id
_entity_poly.type
_entity_poly.pdbx_seq_one_letter_code
_entity_poly.pdbx_strand_id
1 'polypeptide(L)'
;MVVSAQTKRFIKLQVVQGQLKTAREVHDKFMELEYFISYKAAIKVLKSMNFFSAIKVKKPLLTAKHMKRRLAWSKKYQNWTTDDWRRVVFSDETKVNIWGSDGCKYYWSRPGDSLKP
;
A
#
# COMPACT_ATOMS: atom_id res chain seq x y z
N MET A 1 -26.98 15.68 1.74
CA MET A 1 -27.40 14.27 1.60
C MET A 1 -26.70 13.44 2.66
N VAL A 2 -27.47 12.80 3.56
CA VAL A 2 -26.93 12.00 4.65
C VAL A 2 -26.95 10.54 4.21
N VAL A 3 -25.77 9.95 3.97
CA VAL A 3 -25.67 8.50 3.74
C VAL A 3 -26.12 7.78 5.01
N SER A 4 -27.03 6.81 4.86
CA SER A 4 -27.61 6.08 5.99
C SER A 4 -26.52 5.35 6.81
N ALA A 5 -26.76 5.15 8.10
CA ALA A 5 -25.84 4.43 8.97
C ALA A 5 -25.63 2.96 8.51
N GLN A 6 -26.68 2.35 7.93
CA GLN A 6 -26.62 0.99 7.37
C GLN A 6 -25.71 0.93 6.15
N THR A 7 -25.85 1.87 5.22
CA THR A 7 -25.00 1.95 4.02
C THR A 7 -23.54 2.21 4.41
N LYS A 8 -23.29 3.10 5.37
CA LYS A 8 -21.93 3.32 5.91
C LYS A 8 -21.34 2.04 6.49
N ARG A 9 -22.11 1.26 7.25
CA ARG A 9 -21.67 -0.03 7.81
C ARG A 9 -21.37 -1.04 6.70
N PHE A 10 -22.21 -1.13 5.67
CA PHE A 10 -22.00 -2.01 4.53
C PHE A 10 -20.71 -1.67 3.77
N ILE A 11 -20.52 -0.41 3.39
CA ILE A 11 -19.30 0.04 2.70
C ILE A 11 -18.06 -0.18 3.57
N LYS A 12 -18.15 0.08 4.88
CA LYS A 12 -17.06 -0.21 5.83
C LYS A 12 -16.65 -1.69 5.80
N LEU A 13 -17.61 -2.62 5.76
CA LEU A 13 -17.32 -4.04 5.68
C LEU A 13 -16.63 -4.40 4.35
N GLN A 14 -17.13 -3.90 3.21
CA GLN A 14 -16.53 -4.18 1.91
C GLN A 14 -15.10 -3.62 1.77
N VAL A 15 -14.85 -2.43 2.32
CA VAL A 15 -13.50 -1.83 2.39
C VAL A 15 -12.57 -2.69 3.24
N VAL A 16 -13.01 -3.14 4.43
CA VAL A 16 -12.20 -3.97 5.33
C VAL A 16 -11.93 -5.37 4.76
N GLN A 17 -12.90 -5.94 4.04
CA GLN A 17 -12.74 -7.21 3.32
C GLN A 17 -11.84 -7.08 2.07
N GLY A 18 -11.41 -5.87 1.70
CA GLY A 18 -10.55 -5.63 0.56
C GLY A 18 -11.25 -5.74 -0.80
N GLN A 19 -12.58 -5.69 -0.82
CA GLN A 19 -13.39 -5.71 -2.03
C GLN A 19 -13.37 -4.34 -2.74
N LEU A 20 -13.34 -3.26 -1.95
CA LEU A 20 -13.23 -1.89 -2.46
C LEU A 20 -11.84 -1.32 -2.13
N LYS A 21 -10.93 -1.30 -3.11
CA LYS A 21 -9.51 -0.95 -2.97
C LYS A 21 -9.23 0.51 -3.29
N THR A 22 -10.04 1.12 -4.14
CA THR A 22 -9.85 2.51 -4.58
C THR A 22 -11.03 3.40 -4.21
N ALA A 23 -10.78 4.70 -4.07
CA ALA A 23 -11.83 5.68 -3.84
C ALA A 23 -12.86 5.71 -4.98
N ARG A 24 -12.43 5.34 -6.20
CA ARG A 24 -13.28 5.26 -7.38
C ARG A 24 -14.25 4.09 -7.27
N GLU A 25 -13.77 2.90 -6.91
CA GLU A 25 -14.65 1.75 -6.65
C GLU A 25 -15.67 2.04 -5.55
N VAL A 26 -15.27 2.77 -4.49
CA VAL A 26 -16.22 3.19 -3.45
C VAL A 26 -17.28 4.14 -4.01
N HIS A 27 -16.87 5.11 -4.84
CA HIS A 27 -17.79 6.05 -5.49
C HIS A 27 -18.76 5.32 -6.44
N ASP A 28 -18.26 4.43 -7.28
CA ASP A 28 -19.08 3.60 -8.18
C ASP A 28 -20.07 2.73 -7.37
N LYS A 29 -19.64 2.19 -6.22
CA LYS A 29 -20.53 1.43 -5.34
C LYS A 29 -21.64 2.28 -4.72
N PHE A 30 -21.37 3.56 -4.43
CA PHE A 30 -22.43 4.47 -4.01
C PHE A 30 -23.43 4.75 -5.12
N MET A 31 -22.96 4.92 -6.37
CA MET A 31 -23.84 5.08 -7.53
C MET A 31 -24.72 3.85 -7.77
N GLU A 32 -24.15 2.63 -7.62
CA GLU A 32 -24.88 1.36 -7.72
C GLU A 32 -25.97 1.22 -6.63
N LEU A 33 -25.73 1.75 -5.44
CA LEU A 33 -26.70 1.78 -4.34
C LEU A 33 -27.70 2.95 -4.45
N GLU A 34 -27.81 3.57 -5.64
CA GLU A 34 -28.67 4.72 -5.94
C GLU A 34 -28.38 5.98 -5.11
N TYR A 35 -27.18 6.07 -4.52
CA TYR A 35 -26.67 7.29 -3.91
C TYR A 35 -25.90 8.09 -4.97
N PHE A 36 -26.58 9.02 -5.63
CA PHE A 36 -25.98 9.97 -6.57
C PHE A 36 -25.11 11.01 -5.87
N ILE A 37 -23.95 10.59 -5.35
CA ILE A 37 -22.96 11.46 -4.72
C ILE A 37 -21.83 11.82 -5.69
N SER A 38 -21.22 12.97 -5.46
CA SER A 38 -19.94 13.28 -6.10
C SER A 38 -18.80 12.44 -5.53
N TYR A 39 -17.74 12.25 -6.32
CA TYR A 39 -16.51 11.60 -5.88
C TYR A 39 -15.93 12.22 -4.59
N LYS A 40 -15.94 13.57 -4.50
CA LYS A 40 -15.49 14.28 -3.29
C LYS A 40 -16.36 13.96 -2.07
N ALA A 41 -17.67 13.81 -2.25
CA ALA A 41 -18.56 13.41 -1.17
C ALA A 41 -18.29 11.97 -0.71
N ALA A 42 -18.01 11.03 -1.62
CA ALA A 42 -17.60 9.67 -1.28
C ALA A 42 -16.33 9.65 -0.40
N ILE A 43 -15.32 10.46 -0.75
CA ILE A 43 -14.10 10.62 0.05
C ILE A 43 -14.41 11.20 1.44
N LYS A 44 -15.28 12.22 1.54
CA LYS A 44 -15.69 12.79 2.83
C LYS A 44 -16.37 11.75 3.72
N VAL A 45 -17.21 10.89 3.13
CA VAL A 45 -17.87 9.79 3.85
C VAL A 45 -16.83 8.78 4.37
N LEU A 46 -15.87 8.38 3.54
CA LEU A 46 -14.76 7.50 3.97
C LEU A 46 -13.95 8.11 5.12
N LYS A 47 -13.59 9.39 5.03
CA LYS A 47 -12.89 10.11 6.11
C LYS A 47 -13.72 10.18 7.39
N SER A 48 -15.05 10.38 7.28
CA SER A 48 -15.95 10.35 8.45
C SER A 48 -16.00 8.97 9.13
N MET A 49 -15.65 7.90 8.41
CA MET A 49 -15.52 6.55 8.93
C MET A 49 -14.07 6.21 9.32
N ASN A 50 -13.20 7.21 9.39
CA ASN A 50 -11.79 7.11 9.75
C ASN A 50 -10.91 6.34 8.75
N PHE A 51 -11.30 6.29 7.48
CA PHE A 51 -10.49 5.71 6.40
C PHE A 51 -9.69 6.78 5.67
N PHE A 52 -8.39 6.51 5.52
CA PHE A 52 -7.44 7.31 4.77
C PHE A 52 -6.78 6.46 3.69
N SER A 53 -6.37 7.09 2.58
CA SER A 53 -5.61 6.41 1.53
C SER A 53 -4.11 6.50 1.84
N ALA A 54 -3.41 5.38 1.79
CA ALA A 54 -1.96 5.31 1.94
C ALA A 54 -1.33 4.55 0.77
N ILE A 55 -0.06 4.87 0.46
CA ILE A 55 0.70 4.19 -0.59
C ILE A 55 1.28 2.90 -0.03
N LYS A 56 1.05 1.79 -0.73
CA LYS A 56 1.62 0.50 -0.38
C LYS A 56 3.10 0.47 -0.74
N VAL A 57 3.96 0.30 0.25
CA VAL A 57 5.40 0.11 0.05
C VAL A 57 5.65 -1.28 -0.55
N LYS A 58 6.32 -1.34 -1.69
CA LYS A 58 6.75 -2.60 -2.31
C LYS A 58 7.94 -3.14 -1.52
N LYS A 59 7.75 -4.24 -0.76
CA LYS A 59 8.83 -4.95 -0.06
C LYS A 59 8.90 -6.39 -0.57
N PRO A 60 10.10 -6.92 -0.85
CA PRO A 60 10.24 -8.33 -1.17
C PRO A 60 9.94 -9.15 0.08
N LEU A 61 9.22 -10.26 -0.09
CA LEU A 61 8.96 -11.19 1.01
C LEU A 61 10.27 -11.89 1.39
N LEU A 62 10.72 -11.71 2.64
CA LEU A 62 11.92 -12.36 3.16
C LEU A 62 11.51 -13.63 3.91
N THR A 63 11.96 -14.78 3.41
CA THR A 63 11.85 -16.04 4.17
C THR A 63 12.85 -16.04 5.32
N ALA A 64 12.64 -16.88 6.33
CA ALA A 64 13.59 -17.04 7.44
C ALA A 64 15.01 -17.37 6.96
N LYS A 65 15.14 -18.17 5.88
CA LYS A 65 16.41 -18.47 5.23
C LYS A 65 17.05 -17.22 4.62
N HIS A 66 16.27 -16.36 3.98
CA HIS A 66 16.76 -15.09 3.41
C HIS A 66 17.26 -14.16 4.53
N MET A 67 16.51 -14.03 5.61
CA MET A 67 16.89 -13.20 6.76
C MET A 67 18.21 -13.67 7.39
N LYS A 68 18.36 -14.98 7.67
CA LYS A 68 19.59 -15.54 8.22
C LYS A 68 20.80 -15.28 7.32
N ARG A 69 20.68 -15.52 6.00
CA ARG A 69 21.77 -15.28 5.05
C ARG A 69 22.17 -13.82 4.97
N ARG A 70 21.19 -12.91 4.90
CA ARG A 70 21.46 -11.46 4.87
C ARG A 70 22.16 -11.00 6.15
N LEU A 71 21.70 -11.46 7.33
CA LEU A 71 22.34 -11.12 8.60
C LEU A 71 23.78 -11.63 8.68
N ALA A 72 24.03 -12.88 8.27
CA ALA A 72 25.37 -13.45 8.25
C ALA A 72 26.31 -12.69 7.28
N TRP A 73 25.81 -12.33 6.10
CA TRP A 73 26.55 -11.53 5.12
C TRP A 73 26.89 -10.15 5.70
N SER A 74 25.91 -9.46 6.29
CA SER A 74 26.13 -8.15 6.92
C SER A 74 27.16 -8.22 8.05
N LYS A 75 27.09 -9.23 8.94
CA LYS A 75 28.09 -9.42 10.00
C LYS A 75 29.48 -9.72 9.46
N LYS A 76 29.60 -10.53 8.40
CA LYS A 76 30.89 -10.89 7.79
C LYS A 76 31.64 -9.66 7.27
N TYR A 77 30.91 -8.71 6.69
CA TYR A 77 31.48 -7.53 6.05
C TYR A 77 31.27 -6.23 6.86
N GLN A 78 30.82 -6.32 8.11
CA GLN A 78 30.50 -5.15 8.94
C GLN A 78 31.72 -4.24 9.22
N ASN A 79 32.93 -4.84 9.28
CA ASN A 79 34.18 -4.16 9.60
C ASN A 79 34.98 -3.80 8.34
N TRP A 80 34.41 -3.97 7.14
CA TRP A 80 35.11 -3.63 5.91
C TRP A 80 35.32 -2.13 5.80
N THR A 81 36.54 -1.77 5.39
CA THR A 81 36.92 -0.38 5.16
C THR A 81 36.48 0.08 3.78
N THR A 82 36.53 1.40 3.55
CA THR A 82 36.22 1.98 2.24
C THR A 82 37.12 1.41 1.14
N ASP A 83 38.39 1.13 1.43
CA ASP A 83 39.33 0.55 0.47
C ASP A 83 39.03 -0.92 0.13
N ASP A 84 38.44 -1.67 1.06
CA ASP A 84 37.95 -3.03 0.77
C ASP A 84 36.75 -2.98 -0.18
N TRP A 85 35.81 -2.06 0.04
CA TRP A 85 34.64 -1.89 -0.84
C TRP A 85 35.01 -1.41 -2.24
N ARG A 86 36.07 -0.61 -2.39
CA ARG A 86 36.58 -0.16 -3.70
C ARG A 86 37.04 -1.32 -4.61
N ARG A 87 37.38 -2.47 -4.02
CA ARG A 87 37.80 -3.67 -4.77
C ARG A 87 36.61 -4.49 -5.28
N VAL A 88 35.38 -4.14 -4.91
CA VAL A 88 34.17 -4.86 -5.31
C VAL A 88 33.53 -4.18 -6.52
N VAL A 89 33.29 -4.96 -7.58
CA VAL A 89 32.48 -4.54 -8.72
C VAL A 89 31.09 -5.16 -8.56
N PHE A 90 30.07 -4.30 -8.45
CA PHE A 90 28.67 -4.73 -8.42
C PHE A 90 28.09 -4.70 -9.84
N SER A 91 27.31 -5.72 -10.18
CA SER A 91 26.54 -5.80 -11.42
C SER A 91 25.09 -6.14 -11.08
N ASP A 92 24.15 -5.46 -11.71
CA ASP A 92 22.72 -5.78 -11.64
C ASP A 92 22.04 -5.34 -12.95
N GLU A 93 20.86 -5.88 -13.22
CA GLU A 93 20.03 -5.49 -14.36
C GLU A 93 18.89 -4.60 -13.90
N THR A 94 18.54 -3.57 -14.69
CA THR A 94 17.41 -2.70 -14.40
C THR A 94 16.51 -2.52 -15.61
N LYS A 95 15.21 -2.39 -15.34
CA LYS A 95 14.20 -2.13 -16.38
C LYS A 95 13.99 -0.63 -16.52
N VAL A 96 14.16 -0.11 -17.74
CA VAL A 96 13.85 1.28 -18.08
C VAL A 96 12.57 1.32 -18.91
N ASN A 97 11.51 1.94 -18.38
CA ASN A 97 10.24 2.11 -19.08
C ASN A 97 10.27 3.40 -19.92
N ILE A 98 9.94 3.31 -21.21
CA ILE A 98 9.82 4.49 -22.11
C ILE A 98 8.49 5.22 -21.89
N TRP A 99 7.41 4.46 -21.61
CA TRP A 99 6.08 5.00 -21.38
C TRP A 99 5.45 4.39 -20.13
N GLY A 100 4.91 5.25 -19.27
CA GLY A 100 4.21 4.84 -18.06
C GLY A 100 5.14 4.39 -16.92
N SER A 101 4.63 4.51 -15.68
CA SER A 101 5.28 3.96 -14.50
C SER A 101 4.65 2.62 -14.13
N ASP A 102 5.38 1.78 -13.38
CA ASP A 102 4.84 0.54 -12.81
C ASP A 102 3.74 0.79 -11.74
N GLY A 103 3.36 2.06 -11.52
CA GLY A 103 2.26 2.48 -10.68
C GLY A 103 2.50 2.34 -9.19
N CYS A 104 1.83 3.23 -8.44
CA CYS A 104 1.64 3.09 -7.00
C CYS A 104 0.36 2.31 -6.74
N LYS A 105 0.41 1.33 -5.82
CA LYS A 105 -0.78 0.68 -5.29
C LYS A 105 -1.18 1.41 -4.01
N TYR A 106 -2.44 1.76 -3.88
CA TYR A 106 -2.98 2.36 -2.66
C TYR A 106 -3.67 1.29 -1.81
N TYR A 107 -3.78 1.55 -0.52
CA TYR A 107 -4.62 0.79 0.39
C TYR A 107 -5.30 1.72 1.38
N TRP A 108 -6.37 1.25 2.01
CA TRP A 108 -7.06 1.98 3.06
C TRP A 108 -6.37 1.76 4.40
N SER A 109 -6.00 2.85 5.05
CA SER A 109 -5.46 2.87 6.41
C SER A 109 -6.45 3.50 7.38
N ARG A 110 -6.41 3.05 8.63
CA ARG A 110 -7.08 3.73 9.75
C ARG A 110 -6.02 4.14 10.79
N PRO A 111 -6.28 5.18 11.57
CA PRO A 111 -5.45 5.54 12.72
C PRO A 111 -5.25 4.33 13.64
N GLY A 112 -4.00 3.96 13.89
CA GLY A 112 -3.63 2.82 14.74
C GLY A 112 -3.56 1.46 14.04
N ASP A 113 -3.90 1.35 12.74
CA ASP A 113 -3.65 0.10 12.00
C ASP A 113 -2.12 -0.08 11.87
N SER A 114 -1.60 -1.17 12.42
CA SER A 114 -0.20 -1.53 12.24
C SER A 114 0.08 -1.86 10.78
N LEU A 115 1.24 -1.42 10.27
CA LEU A 115 1.72 -1.84 8.96
C LEU A 115 1.96 -3.34 9.00
N LYS A 116 1.00 -4.11 8.48
CA LYS A 116 1.17 -5.55 8.29
C LYS A 116 2.17 -5.75 7.13
N PRO A 117 3.33 -6.39 7.37
CA PRO A 117 4.33 -6.64 6.34
C PRO A 117 3.81 -7.55 5.22
#